data_AF-A0A510BBV9-F1
#
_entry.id   AF-A0A510BBV9-F1
#
_cell.length_a   1.000
_cell.length_b   1.000
_cell.length_c   1.000
_cell.angle_alpha   90.00
_cell.angle_beta   90.00
_cell.angle_gamma   90.00
#
_symmetry.space_group_name_H-M   'P 1'
#
loop_
_entity.id
_entity.type
_entity.pdbx_description
1 polymer ?
#
loop_
_entity_poly.entity_id
_entity_poly.type
_entity_poly.pdbx_seq_one_letter_code
_entity_poly.pdbx_strand_id
1 'polypeptide(L)'
;MRFRRRKGRPRIPRFISEIPKIREFVPKEGVEDDSDTVKLTYEELEAIRLVDYLGFSQEEGAELMGVSRRVFWNILKSARKKIGDFLINGKVLRIEGEDYILRECGMCKLCGRMRHCAFKPKDHCRRFNP
;
A
#
# COMPACT_ATOMS: atom_id res chain seq x y z
N MET A 1 3.60 22.96 -13.08
CA MET A 1 3.19 22.89 -11.65
C MET A 1 4.38 23.25 -10.77
N ARG A 2 4.24 24.21 -9.86
CA ARG A 2 5.32 24.66 -8.96
C ARG A 2 5.30 23.81 -7.69
N PHE A 3 6.30 22.95 -7.49
CA PHE A 3 6.50 22.23 -6.24
C PHE A 3 6.85 23.23 -5.12
N ARG A 4 5.95 23.44 -4.16
CA ARG A 4 6.22 24.23 -2.94
C ARG A 4 7.31 23.50 -2.14
N ARG A 5 8.53 24.04 -2.12
CA ARG A 5 9.65 23.51 -1.31
C ARG A 5 9.33 23.69 0.17
N ARG A 6 8.86 22.63 0.84
CA ARG A 6 8.82 22.60 2.31
C ARG A 6 10.26 22.57 2.85
N LYS A 7 10.56 23.36 3.87
CA LYS A 7 11.86 23.40 4.54
C LYS A 7 12.04 22.09 5.33
N GLY A 8 12.91 21.19 4.84
CA GLY A 8 13.18 19.87 5.41
C GLY A 8 13.72 18.91 4.34
N ARG A 9 14.44 17.85 4.73
CA ARG A 9 14.87 16.80 3.78
C ARG A 9 13.61 16.26 3.09
N PRO A 10 13.52 16.27 1.75
CA PRO A 10 12.38 15.70 1.03
C PRO A 10 12.09 14.30 1.53
N ARG A 11 10.81 13.94 1.68
CA ARG A 11 10.46 12.56 1.96
C ARG A 11 10.97 11.70 0.81
N ILE A 12 11.58 10.59 1.15
CA ILE A 12 11.97 9.60 0.15
C ILE A 12 10.65 9.06 -0.42
N PRO A 13 10.42 9.17 -1.74
CA PRO A 13 9.21 8.65 -2.36
C PRO A 13 9.08 7.15 -2.09
N ARG A 14 7.86 6.68 -1.82
CA ARG A 14 7.61 5.27 -1.47
C ARG A 14 6.90 4.57 -2.61
N PHE A 15 7.36 3.36 -2.91
CA PHE A 15 6.77 2.54 -3.98
C PHE A 15 5.51 1.83 -3.50
N ILE A 16 4.47 1.86 -4.33
CA ILE A 16 3.26 1.03 -4.17
C ILE A 16 3.05 0.16 -5.40
N SER A 17 2.40 -0.99 -5.23
CA SER A 17 2.16 -1.93 -6.33
C SER A 17 0.99 -1.52 -7.23
N GLU A 18 -0.06 -0.93 -6.67
CA GLU A 18 -1.24 -0.48 -7.40
C GLU A 18 -2.05 0.54 -6.61
N ILE A 19 -2.94 1.26 -7.30
CA ILE A 19 -3.94 2.11 -6.65
C ILE A 19 -5.19 1.27 -6.41
N PRO A 20 -5.74 1.21 -5.19
CA PRO A 20 -6.93 0.42 -4.90
C PRO A 20 -8.14 0.94 -5.68
N LYS A 21 -8.94 0.00 -6.20
CA LYS A 21 -10.19 0.28 -6.91
C LYS A 21 -11.27 0.82 -5.97
N ILE A 22 -11.37 0.21 -4.79
CA ILE A 22 -12.26 0.65 -3.71
C ILE A 22 -11.43 1.49 -2.76
N ARG A 23 -11.87 2.72 -2.50
CA ARG A 23 -11.16 3.68 -1.65
C ARG A 23 -11.93 4.12 -0.43
N GLU A 24 -13.13 3.59 -0.23
CA GLU A 24 -13.97 3.95 0.90
C GLU A 24 -14.73 2.70 1.38
N PHE A 25 -14.69 2.47 2.68
CA PHE A 25 -15.46 1.43 3.35
C PHE A 25 -16.32 2.10 4.41
N VAL A 26 -17.63 1.89 4.30
CA VAL A 26 -18.63 2.49 5.18
C VAL A 26 -19.37 1.33 5.89
N PRO A 27 -19.50 1.35 7.22
CA PRO A 27 -20.30 0.36 7.93
C PRO A 27 -21.77 0.55 7.54
N LYS A 28 -22.51 -0.57 7.41
CA LYS A 28 -23.92 -0.53 6.99
C LYS A 28 -24.83 0.18 8.00
N GLU A 29 -24.48 0.12 9.27
CA GLU A 29 -25.23 0.67 10.39
C GLU A 29 -24.25 1.49 11.24
N GLY A 30 -24.62 2.71 11.65
CA GLY A 30 -23.86 3.49 12.64
C GLY A 30 -22.96 4.61 12.12
N VAL A 31 -23.27 5.28 11.00
CA VAL A 31 -22.60 6.54 10.64
C VAL A 31 -23.59 7.70 10.76
N GLU A 32 -23.55 8.40 11.89
CA GLU A 32 -24.32 9.64 12.09
C GLU A 32 -23.53 10.89 11.69
N ASP A 33 -22.18 10.81 11.60
CA ASP A 33 -21.34 11.99 11.39
C ASP A 33 -20.04 11.68 10.63
N ASP A 34 -19.61 12.63 9.78
CA ASP A 34 -18.41 12.53 8.93
C ASP A 34 -17.11 12.62 9.76
N SER A 35 -17.24 13.00 11.04
CA SER A 35 -16.15 13.11 12.02
C SER A 35 -15.52 11.76 12.41
N ASP A 36 -16.19 10.65 12.13
CA ASP A 36 -15.72 9.28 12.40
C ASP A 36 -15.03 8.64 11.19
N THR A 37 -14.17 9.40 10.48
CA THR A 37 -13.42 8.89 9.34
C THR A 37 -11.95 8.62 9.66
N VAL A 38 -11.54 7.36 9.53
CA VAL A 38 -10.13 6.93 9.53
C VAL A 38 -9.54 7.07 8.12
N LYS A 39 -8.41 7.77 8.03
CA LYS A 39 -7.67 7.96 6.77
C LYS A 39 -6.48 7.02 6.68
N LEU A 40 -6.54 6.06 5.77
CA LEU A 40 -5.45 5.13 5.47
C LEU A 40 -4.70 5.59 4.22
N THR A 41 -3.37 5.70 4.29
CA THR A 41 -2.60 6.10 3.10
C THR A 41 -2.41 4.93 2.13
N TYR A 42 -2.15 5.19 0.85
CA TYR A 42 -1.75 4.13 -0.09
C TYR A 42 -0.51 3.36 0.37
N GLU A 43 0.43 4.05 1.02
CA GLU A 43 1.64 3.43 1.58
C GLU A 43 1.31 2.51 2.77
N GLU A 44 0.39 2.93 3.63
CA GLU A 44 -0.09 2.12 4.75
C GLU A 44 -0.82 0.87 4.25
N LEU A 45 -1.65 1.01 3.22
CA LEU A 45 -2.30 -0.13 2.58
C LEU A 45 -1.28 -1.07 1.93
N GLU A 46 -0.27 -0.55 1.24
CA GLU A 46 0.79 -1.38 0.63
C GLU A 46 1.57 -2.16 1.70
N ALA A 47 1.89 -1.53 2.83
CA ALA A 47 2.60 -2.21 3.92
C ALA A 47 1.78 -3.38 4.49
N ILE A 48 0.47 -3.17 4.71
CA ILE A 48 -0.47 -4.23 5.13
C ILE A 48 -0.54 -5.33 4.08
N ARG A 49 -0.66 -4.96 2.80
CA ARG A 49 -0.70 -5.91 1.69
C ARG A 49 0.56 -6.78 1.66
N LEU A 50 1.75 -6.19 1.80
CA LEU A 50 3.01 -6.93 1.72
C LEU A 50 3.18 -7.89 2.90
N VAL A 51 3.03 -7.41 4.13
CA VAL A 51 3.31 -8.24 5.31
C VAL A 51 2.10 -9.05 5.73
N ASP A 52 0.97 -8.40 5.98
CA ASP A 52 -0.18 -9.04 6.63
C ASP A 52 -1.02 -9.87 5.66
N TYR A 53 -1.04 -9.52 4.37
CA TYR A 53 -1.81 -10.27 3.35
C TYR A 53 -0.96 -11.22 2.50
N LEU A 54 0.22 -10.79 2.04
CA LEU A 54 1.09 -11.61 1.18
C LEU A 54 2.14 -12.42 1.96
N GLY A 55 2.35 -12.13 3.24
CA GLY A 55 3.24 -12.90 4.11
C GLY A 55 4.73 -12.59 3.96
N PHE A 56 5.10 -11.44 3.35
CA PHE A 56 6.50 -11.01 3.30
C PHE A 56 7.01 -10.64 4.69
N SER A 57 8.30 -10.81 4.92
CA SER A 57 8.96 -10.26 6.09
C SER A 57 8.94 -8.72 6.05
N GLN A 58 9.14 -8.09 7.21
CA GLN A 58 9.23 -6.62 7.26
C GLN A 58 10.48 -6.07 6.54
N GLU A 59 11.54 -6.88 6.44
CA GLU A 59 12.76 -6.51 5.70
C GLU A 59 12.46 -6.47 4.22
N GLU A 60 11.89 -7.55 3.68
CA GLU A 60 11.41 -7.58 2.29
C GLU A 60 10.44 -6.44 2.05
N GLY A 61 9.38 -6.28 2.86
CA GLY A 61 8.43 -5.18 2.71
C GLY A 61 9.09 -3.79 2.61
N ALA A 62 10.13 -3.53 3.41
CA ALA A 62 10.87 -2.26 3.39
C ALA A 62 11.64 -2.06 2.07
N GLU A 63 12.34 -3.09 1.60
CA GLU A 63 13.04 -3.07 0.31
C GLU A 63 12.08 -2.78 -0.85
N LEU A 64 10.86 -3.30 -0.76
CA LEU A 64 9.84 -3.19 -1.79
C LEU A 64 9.06 -1.90 -1.76
N MET A 65 9.09 -1.18 -0.65
CA MET A 65 8.62 0.20 -0.62
C MET A 65 9.75 1.20 -0.91
N GLY A 66 11.01 0.73 -1.02
CA GLY A 66 12.18 1.58 -1.24
C GLY A 66 12.52 2.44 -0.01
N VAL A 67 12.22 1.95 1.19
CA VAL A 67 12.40 2.69 2.45
C VAL A 67 13.25 1.91 3.45
N SER A 68 13.77 2.57 4.47
CA SER A 68 14.47 1.87 5.55
C SER A 68 13.51 1.02 6.38
N ARG A 69 14.03 -0.06 6.99
CA ARG A 69 13.27 -0.96 7.89
C ARG A 69 12.51 -0.21 8.97
N ARG A 70 13.13 0.82 9.58
CA ARG A 70 12.50 1.68 10.60
C ARG A 70 11.31 2.47 10.04
N VAL A 71 11.44 3.03 8.84
CA VAL A 71 10.35 3.77 8.19
C VAL A 71 9.21 2.82 7.84
N PHE A 72 9.51 1.65 7.28
CA PHE A 72 8.52 0.63 6.98
C PHE A 72 7.77 0.17 8.24
N TRP A 73 8.50 -0.13 9.31
CA TRP A 73 7.89 -0.51 10.60
C TRP A 73 6.93 0.55 11.14
N ASN A 74 7.29 1.84 11.04
CA ASN A 74 6.41 2.93 11.44
C ASN A 74 5.13 3.00 10.58
N ILE A 75 5.26 2.80 9.27
CA ILE A 75 4.11 2.76 8.35
C ILE A 75 3.20 1.59 8.70
N LEU A 76 3.75 0.38 8.82
CA LEU A 76 2.98 -0.82 9.15
C LEU A 76 2.30 -0.71 10.51
N LYS A 77 2.99 -0.19 11.53
CA LYS A 77 2.42 0.05 12.86
C LYS A 77 1.27 1.06 12.82
N SER A 78 1.44 2.16 12.07
CA SER A 78 0.39 3.16 11.87
C SER A 78 -0.83 2.56 11.18
N ALA A 79 -0.60 1.81 10.09
CA ALA A 79 -1.64 1.13 9.32
C ALA A 79 -2.46 0.17 10.18
N ARG A 80 -1.81 -0.71 10.95
CA ARG A 80 -2.48 -1.66 11.84
C ARG A 80 -3.31 -0.95 12.92
N LYS A 81 -2.79 0.14 13.51
CA LYS A 81 -3.55 0.93 14.50
C LYS A 81 -4.81 1.53 13.88
N LYS A 82 -4.71 2.11 12.69
CA LYS A 82 -5.84 2.71 11.97
C LYS A 82 -6.89 1.69 11.58
N ILE A 83 -6.47 0.54 11.05
CA ILE A 83 -7.38 -0.56 10.73
C ILE A 83 -8.05 -1.08 12.01
N GLY A 84 -7.31 -1.19 13.11
CA GLY A 84 -7.88 -1.54 14.42
C GLY A 84 -8.94 -0.53 14.89
N ASP A 85 -8.65 0.77 14.83
CA ASP A 85 -9.61 1.83 15.18
C ASP A 85 -10.87 1.77 14.30
N PHE A 86 -10.69 1.58 13.00
CA PHE A 86 -11.79 1.39 12.05
C PHE A 86 -12.68 0.20 12.41
N LEU A 87 -12.09 -0.96 12.68
CA LEU A 87 -12.84 -2.20 12.96
C LEU A 87 -13.51 -2.19 14.34
N ILE A 88 -12.84 -1.66 15.37
CA ILE A 88 -13.33 -1.67 16.75
C ILE A 88 -14.45 -0.64 16.95
N ASN A 89 -14.29 0.57 16.39
CA ASN A 89 -15.22 1.66 16.60
C ASN A 89 -16.27 1.80 15.49
N GLY A 90 -16.24 0.93 14.46
CA GLY A 90 -17.19 1.00 13.36
C GLY A 90 -17.12 2.33 12.60
N LYS A 91 -15.90 2.82 12.34
CA LYS A 91 -15.69 4.10 11.66
C LYS A 91 -15.82 3.97 10.14
N VAL A 92 -15.84 5.08 9.43
CA VAL A 92 -15.61 5.09 7.97
C VAL A 92 -14.11 4.96 7.70
N LEU A 93 -13.69 4.16 6.72
CA LEU A 93 -12.30 4.08 6.28
C LEU A 93 -12.17 4.67 4.87
N ARG A 94 -11.41 5.76 4.74
CA ARG A 94 -11.05 6.34 3.44
C ARG A 94 -9.58 6.10 3.13
N ILE A 95 -9.31 5.57 1.95
CA ILE A 95 -7.98 5.29 1.44
C ILE A 95 -7.57 6.40 0.46
N GLU A 96 -6.51 7.13 0.80
CA GLU A 96 -6.05 8.30 0.06
C GLU A 96 -4.51 8.34 -0.05
N GLY A 97 -3.96 9.20 -0.91
CA GLY A 97 -2.51 9.37 -1.02
C GLY A 97 -2.11 10.31 -2.14
N GLU A 98 -1.16 11.19 -1.83
CA GLU A 98 -0.68 12.23 -2.76
C GLU A 98 0.81 12.08 -3.12
N ASP A 99 1.60 11.38 -2.29
CA ASP A 99 3.06 11.30 -2.40
C ASP A 99 3.51 9.83 -2.45
N TYR A 100 3.34 9.21 -3.62
CA TYR A 100 3.73 7.82 -3.89
C TYR A 100 4.27 7.68 -5.31
N ILE A 101 5.06 6.63 -5.53
CA ILE A 101 5.47 6.20 -6.86
C ILE A 101 4.81 4.85 -7.15
N LEU A 102 4.06 4.77 -8.25
CA LEU A 102 3.63 3.47 -8.75
C LEU A 102 4.85 2.71 -9.24
N ARG A 103 5.08 1.53 -8.68
CA ARG A 103 6.14 0.66 -9.13
C ARG A 103 5.89 0.28 -10.59
N GLU A 104 6.81 0.66 -11.47
CA GLU A 104 6.79 0.21 -12.85
C GLU A 104 7.15 -1.28 -12.89
N CYS A 105 6.19 -2.11 -13.29
CA CYS A 105 6.40 -3.54 -13.47
C CYS A 105 6.87 -3.79 -14.91
N GLY A 106 8.11 -4.27 -15.06
CA GLY A 106 8.72 -4.53 -16.35
C GLY A 106 8.16 -5.76 -17.07
N MET A 107 8.49 -5.89 -18.36
CA MET A 107 8.28 -7.11 -19.12
C MET A 107 9.08 -8.27 -18.53
N CYS A 108 8.47 -9.45 -18.43
CA CYS A 108 9.20 -10.66 -18.15
C CYS A 108 10.20 -10.96 -19.27
N LYS A 109 11.50 -11.08 -18.96
CA LYS A 109 12.51 -11.52 -19.94
C LYS A 109 12.35 -12.97 -20.39
N LEU A 110 11.62 -13.80 -19.63
CA LEU A 110 11.43 -15.23 -19.91
C LEU A 110 10.19 -15.55 -20.76
N CYS A 111 9.11 -14.76 -20.63
CA CYS A 111 7.88 -15.00 -21.40
C CYS A 111 7.40 -13.79 -22.23
N GLY A 112 8.12 -12.66 -22.20
CA GLY A 112 7.80 -11.46 -22.99
C GLY A 112 6.51 -10.75 -22.56
N ARG A 113 5.82 -11.19 -21.51
CA ARG A 113 4.56 -10.60 -21.07
C ARG A 113 4.79 -9.42 -20.12
N MET A 114 4.01 -8.35 -20.32
CA MET A 114 3.88 -7.25 -19.36
C MET A 114 3.05 -7.72 -18.17
N ARG A 115 3.70 -7.91 -17.02
CA ARG A 115 3.16 -7.86 -15.63
C ARG A 115 4.08 -8.66 -14.71
N HIS A 116 5.35 -8.29 -14.62
CA HIS A 116 6.19 -8.80 -13.54
C HIS A 116 6.29 -7.73 -12.46
N CYS A 117 5.27 -7.68 -11.61
CA CYS A 117 5.45 -7.12 -10.28
C CYS A 117 6.11 -8.21 -9.44
N ALA A 118 7.26 -7.92 -8.85
CA ALA A 118 8.05 -8.89 -8.08
C ALA A 118 7.31 -9.52 -6.88
N PHE A 119 6.07 -9.08 -6.59
CA PHE A 119 5.25 -9.57 -5.48
C PHE A 119 4.15 -10.56 -5.86
N LYS A 120 4.08 -11.00 -7.13
CA LYS A 120 3.89 -12.43 -7.51
C LYS A 120 4.42 -12.69 -8.94
N PRO A 121 5.52 -13.43 -9.14
CA PRO A 121 5.71 -14.13 -10.41
C PRO A 121 4.66 -15.25 -10.52
N LYS A 122 3.97 -15.32 -11.66
CA LYS A 122 3.00 -16.40 -11.90
C LYS A 122 3.69 -17.72 -12.20
N ASP A 123 2.91 -18.73 -11.91
CA ASP A 123 2.86 -20.04 -12.50
C ASP A 123 2.93 -20.12 -14.06
N HIS A 124 3.78 -19.41 -14.83
CA HIS A 124 4.43 -19.92 -16.08
C HIS A 124 5.77 -19.20 -16.35
N CYS A 125 6.26 -18.44 -15.39
CA CYS A 125 7.28 -18.91 -14.43
C CYS A 125 6.94 -20.07 -13.45
N ARG A 126 5.80 -20.79 -13.60
CA ARG A 126 5.35 -22.05 -12.96
C ARG A 126 4.04 -22.71 -13.58
N ARG A 127 3.92 -22.94 -14.92
CA ARG A 127 2.80 -23.61 -15.71
C ARG A 127 1.28 -23.21 -15.63
N PHE A 128 0.71 -22.71 -16.74
CA PHE A 128 -0.66 -23.05 -17.19
C PHE A 128 -0.70 -23.15 -18.72
N ASN A 129 -1.03 -24.36 -19.19
CA ASN A 129 -1.44 -24.72 -20.55
C ASN A 129 -2.91 -24.25 -20.76
N PRO A 130 -3.40 -24.09 -22.00
CA PRO A 130 -4.69 -23.47 -22.31
C PRO A 130 -5.89 -24.20 -21.70
#